data_AF-A0A401ZFZ9-F1
#
_entry.id   AF-A0A401ZFZ9-F1
#
_cell.length_a   1.000
_cell.length_b   1.000
_cell.length_c   1.000
_cell.angle_alpha   90.00
_cell.angle_beta   90.00
_cell.angle_gamma   90.00
#
_symmetry.space_group_name_H-M   'P 1'
#
loop_
_entity.id
_entity.type
_entity.pdbx_description
1 polymer ?
#
loop_
_entity_poly.entity_id
_entity_poly.type
_entity_poly.pdbx_seq_one_letter_code
_entity_poly.pdbx_strand_id
1 'polypeptide(L)' 'MDLLVAYISVPDLSICPAQQRYTCLSRSTGGGTYRYEGLESNFTADLPVDSRGLVIDYPALWQRTGQQ' A
#
# COMPACT_ATOMS: atom_id res chain seq x y z
N MET A 1 -2.04 -11.61 -4.13
CA MET A 1 -1.37 -12.28 -3.00
C MET A 1 -2.07 -11.84 -1.74
N ASP A 2 -2.55 -12.80 -0.96
CA ASP A 2 -3.21 -12.57 0.32
C ASP A 2 -2.19 -12.63 1.45
N LEU A 3 -2.26 -11.66 2.37
CA LEU A 3 -1.31 -11.45 3.45
C LEU A 3 -2.06 -11.23 4.75
N LEU A 4 -1.59 -11.88 5.82
CA LEU A 4 -1.95 -11.52 7.19
C LEU A 4 -0.80 -10.68 7.76
N VAL A 5 -1.05 -9.40 8.00
CA VAL A 5 -0.03 -8.47 8.50
C VAL A 5 -0.29 -8.11 9.97
N ALA A 6 0.76 -7.76 10.69
CA ALA A 6 0.63 -7.10 11.99
C ALA A 6 0.41 -5.60 11.75
N TYR A 7 -0.83 -5.13 11.92
CA TYR A 7 -1.15 -3.71 11.87
C TYR A 7 -0.90 -3.08 13.23
N ILE A 8 -0.13 -1.98 13.24
CA ILE A 8 0.15 -1.19 14.44
C ILE A 8 -0.69 0.08 14.34
N SER A 9 -1.69 0.24 15.20
CA SER A 9 -2.50 1.46 15.24
C SER A 9 -1.73 2.60 15.89
N VAL A 10 -2.02 3.82 15.45
CA VAL A 10 -1.45 5.05 16.01
C VAL A 10 -2.59 5.96 16.47
N PRO A 11 -2.43 6.67 17.61
CA PRO A 11 -1.21 6.76 18.43
C PRO A 11 -1.08 5.68 19.51
N ASP A 12 -2.05 4.78 19.67
CA ASP A 12 -2.15 3.85 20.81
C ASP A 12 -1.15 2.67 20.77
N LEU A 13 -0.53 2.41 19.61
CA LEU A 13 0.48 1.37 19.38
C LEU A 13 0.00 -0.07 19.67
N SER A 14 -1.30 -0.33 19.62
CA SER A 14 -1.80 -1.70 19.69
C SER A 14 -1.54 -2.46 18.39
N ILE A 15 -1.38 -3.78 18.51
CA ILE A 15 -1.09 -4.67 17.38
C ILE A 15 -2.32 -5.55 17.13
N CYS A 16 -2.86 -5.46 15.92
CA CYS A 16 -3.98 -6.29 15.48
C CYS A 16 -3.62 -7.03 14.19
N PRO A 17 -4.07 -8.28 14.00
CA PRO A 17 -4.00 -8.92 12.69
C PRO A 17 -4.88 -8.16 11.69
N ALA A 18 -4.36 -7.92 10.48
CA ALA A 18 -5.12 -7.32 9.40
C ALA A 18 -4.98 -8.13 8.11
N GLN A 19 -6.11 -8.48 7.50
CA GLN A 19 -6.13 -9.18 6.22
C GLN A 19 -6.03 -8.21 5.05
N GLN A 20 -4.99 -8.40 4.23
CA GLN A 20 -4.69 -7.54 3.09
C GLN A 20 -4.48 -8.37 1.83
N ARG A 21 -4.90 -7.83 0.69
CA ARG A 21 -4.60 -8.41 -0.63
C ARG A 21 -3.85 -7.39 -1.48
N TYR A 22 -2.80 -7.88 -2.13
CA TYR A 22 -2.03 -7.13 -3.11
C TYR A 22 -2.08 -7.79 -4.48
N THR A 23 -2.48 -7.03 -5.48
CA THR A 23 -2.51 -7.46 -6.88
C THR A 23 -1.58 -6.58 -7.71
N CYS A 24 -0.56 -7.18 -8.33
CA CYS A 24 0.29 -6.47 -9.27
C CYS A 24 -0.51 -6.15 -10.54
N LEU A 25 -0.72 -4.88 -10.85
CA LEU A 25 -1.46 -4.43 -12.04
C LEU A 25 -0.54 -4.17 -13.22
N SER A 26 0.62 -3.58 -12.97
CA SER A 26 1.63 -3.28 -13.99
C SER A 26 3.03 -3.24 -13.38
N ARG A 27 4.04 -3.57 -14.20
CA ARG A 27 5.46 -3.44 -13.86
C ARG A 27 6.24 -2.93 -15.06
N SER A 28 7.21 -2.08 -14.80
CA SER A 28 8.18 -1.56 -15.76
C SER A 28 9.55 -1.41 -15.08
N THR A 29 10.57 -1.03 -15.84
CA THR A 29 11.89 -0.70 -15.29
C THR A 29 11.86 0.51 -14.36
N GLY A 30 10.87 1.40 -14.51
CA GLY A 30 10.69 2.60 -13.69
C GLY A 30 9.88 2.38 -12.41
N GLY A 31 9.29 1.19 -12.21
CA GLY A 31 8.43 0.90 -11.06
C GLY A 31 7.22 0.05 -11.42
N GLY A 32 6.07 0.31 -10.80
CA GLY A 32 4.84 -0.42 -11.10
C GLY A 32 3.63 0.10 -10.35
N THR A 33 2.48 -0.52 -10.58
CA THR A 33 1.25 -0.22 -9.85
C THR A 33 0.73 -1.49 -9.19
N TYR A 34 0.43 -1.39 -7.90
CA TYR A 34 -0.12 -2.48 -7.10
C TYR A 34 -1.45 -2.07 -6.51
N ARG A 35 -2.48 -2.89 -6.70
CA ARG A 35 -3.74 -2.71 -5.99
C ARG A 35 -3.60 -3.26 -4.58
N TYR A 36 -3.81 -2.41 -3.59
CA TYR A 36 -4.05 -2.75 -2.20
C TYR A 36 -5.54 -2.91 -1.96
N GLU A 37 -5.93 -3.95 -1.23
CA GLU A 37 -7.29 -4.20 -0.76
C GLU A 37 -7.22 -4.54 0.74
N GLY A 38 -7.82 -3.69 1.58
CA GLY A 38 -8.07 -3.98 2.99
C GLY A 38 -9.34 -4.80 3.11
N LEU A 39 -9.21 -6.11 3.33
CA LEU A 39 -10.34 -7.05 3.25
C LEU A 39 -11.36 -6.85 4.37
N GLU A 40 -10.95 -6.20 5.46
CA GLU A 40 -11.81 -5.89 6.62
C GLU A 40 -12.33 -4.44 6.60
N SER A 41 -11.72 -3.54 5.82
CA SER A 41 -12.01 -2.11 5.85
C SER A 41 -12.71 -1.58 4.59
N ASN A 42 -13.10 -2.47 3.66
CA ASN A 42 -13.67 -2.15 2.33
C ASN A 42 -12.87 -1.10 1.53
N PHE A 43 -11.62 -0.86 1.91
CA PHE A 43 -10.78 0.17 1.33
C PHE A 43 -9.87 -0.45 0.28
N THR A 44 -9.81 0.21 -0.87
CA THR A 44 -8.98 -0.22 -2.00
C THR A 44 -8.22 0.98 -2.55
N ALA A 45 -6.94 0.80 -2.86
CA ALA A 45 -6.11 1.83 -3.46
C ALA A 45 -5.15 1.25 -4.49
N ASP A 46 -4.94 1.97 -5.59
CA ASP A 46 -3.89 1.67 -6.54
C ASP A 46 -2.65 2.44 -6.15
N LEU A 47 -1.58 1.71 -5.85
CA LEU A 47 -0.34 2.23 -5.31
C LEU A 47 0.72 2.25 -6.42
N PRO A 48 0.94 3.38 -7.11
CA PRO A 48 2.12 3.57 -7.93
C PRO A 48 3.36 3.55 -7.04
N VAL A 49 4.33 2.73 -7.41
CA VAL A 49 5.62 2.59 -6.73
C VAL A 49 6.76 2.89 -7.70
N ASP A 50 7.87 3.38 -7.17
CA ASP A 50 9.10 3.55 -7.94
C ASP A 50 9.83 2.22 -8.21
N SER A 51 10.98 2.28 -8.87
CA SER A 51 11.82 1.13 -9.22
C SER A 51 12.32 0.35 -7.99
N ARG A 52 12.27 0.94 -6.79
CA ARG A 52 12.62 0.29 -5.52
C ARG A 52 11.40 -0.25 -4.77
N GLY A 53 10.20 -0.06 -5.29
CA GLY A 53 8.96 -0.47 -4.65
C GLY A 53 8.46 0.49 -3.58
N LEU A 54 8.99 1.72 -3.48
CA LEU A 54 8.45 2.73 -2.56
C LEU A 54 7.24 3.41 -3.20
N VAL A 55 6.15 3.51 -2.44
CA VAL A 55 4.91 4.18 -2.88
C VAL A 55 5.18 5.67 -3.13
N ILE A 56 4.73 6.13 -4.29
CA ILE A 56 4.86 7.52 -4.76
C ILE A 56 3.63 8.31 -4.38
N ASP A 57 2.46 7.72 -4.60
CA ASP A 57 1.16 8.29 -4.28
C ASP A 57 0.31 7.21 -3.63
N TYR A 58 -0.29 7.57 -2.50
CA TYR A 58 -1.29 6.77 -1.82
C TYR A 58 -2.59 7.57 -1.84
N PRO A 59 -3.48 7.31 -2.81
CA PRO A 59 -4.67 8.11 -3.03
C PRO A 59 -5.49 8.35 -1.75
N ALA A 60 -5.93 9.59 -1.57
CA ALA A 60 -6.69 10.09 -0.41
C ALA A 60 -5.97 10.09 0.95
N LEU A 61 -4.74 9.55 1.05
CA LEU A 61 -3.99 9.50 2.31
C LEU A 61 -2.76 10.40 2.28
N TRP A 62 -1.85 10.18 1.32
CA TRP A 62 -0.59 10.91 1.27
C TRP A 62 0.09 10.79 -0.09
N GLN A 63 0.96 11.76 -0.39
CA GLN A 63 1.83 11.74 -1.56
C GLN A 63 3.27 11.98 -1.12
N ARG A 64 4.21 11.28 -1.75
CA ARG A 64 5.64 11.44 -1.49
C ARG A 64 6.11 12.84 -1.94
N THR A 65 6.76 13.57 -1.04
CA THR A 65 7.39 14.87 -1.34
C THR A 65 8.83 14.68 -1.83
N GLY A 66 9.28 15.49 -2.80
CA GLY A 66 10.70 15.51 -3.24
C GLY A 66 11.04 14.71 -4.49
N GLN A 67 10.10 14.54 -5.43
CA GLN A 67 10.40 14.08 -6.79
C GLN A 67 10.79 15.30 -7.64
N GLN A 68 12.01 15.83 -7.47
CA GLN A 68 12.65 16.70 -8.45
C GLN A 68 13.72 15.90 -9.19
#